data_AF-A0A8C2UB86-F1
#
_entry.id   AF-A0A8C2UB86-F1
#
_cell.length_a   1.000
_cell.length_b   1.000
_cell.length_c   1.000
_cell.angle_alpha   90.00
_cell.angle_beta   90.00
_cell.angle_gamma   90.00
#
_symmetry.space_group_name_H-M   'P 1'
#
loop_
_entity.id
_entity.type
_entity.pdbx_description
1 polymer ?
#
loop_
_entity_poly.entity_id
_entity_poly.type
_entity_poly.pdbx_seq_one_letter_code
_entity_poly.pdbx_strand_id
1 'polypeptide(L)'
;MAASSSALCGFGRSAMAARVWWVVGCGRRLSTAPYPPPAPSSPAAAPPRPWKLFGALCLLRLPRITQPLRKEEEEMAALMEQIELEKSHYSDHEIRKLEEEERLRRRKESLHDDDDDEGLGRTVVMAQDLEEKWEQKLLQFSPAPRVTDADKKNDRTSLNRKLDSNLMLLVKQKIGNQELWLLPQAEWQPGETLRSTVERVMATFLGDHIQAKILGNAPYGIYKYKFPRAIRTEDNVGAKVFFYKAFLQSSDLSQAELKKDYLWVTKDELGDYLKSEYLKKVNRFLLDL
;
A
#
# COMPACT_ATOMS: atom_id res chain seq x y z
N MET A 1 -46.67 -35.34 -27.13
CA MET A 1 -46.08 -35.89 -28.37
C MET A 1 -44.59 -35.60 -28.30
N ALA A 2 -43.76 -36.54 -27.83
CA ALA A 2 -43.13 -37.61 -28.63
C ALA A 2 -42.22 -37.02 -29.72
N ALA A 3 -40.96 -37.40 -29.94
CA ALA A 3 -40.01 -38.34 -29.35
C ALA A 3 -38.61 -37.96 -29.91
N SER A 4 -37.53 -38.06 -29.12
CA SER A 4 -36.44 -39.07 -29.20
C SER A 4 -35.29 -38.86 -30.21
N SER A 5 -34.12 -39.23 -29.65
CA SER A 5 -32.88 -39.79 -30.23
C SER A 5 -31.71 -38.82 -30.45
N SER A 6 -30.65 -38.79 -29.62
CA SER A 6 -29.68 -39.80 -29.14
C SER A 6 -28.54 -40.11 -30.12
N ALA A 7 -27.32 -39.70 -29.78
CA ALA A 7 -26.09 -40.30 -30.27
C ALA A 7 -25.01 -40.25 -29.17
N LEU A 8 -24.73 -41.44 -28.63
CA LEU A 8 -23.61 -41.77 -27.76
C LEU A 8 -22.32 -41.91 -28.60
N CYS A 9 -21.18 -41.56 -28.03
CA CYS A 9 -19.89 -42.06 -28.50
C CYS A 9 -19.05 -42.46 -27.28
N GLY A 10 -18.87 -43.78 -27.13
CA GLY A 10 -17.98 -44.40 -26.15
C GLY A 10 -16.74 -44.96 -26.84
N PHE A 11 -15.63 -44.96 -26.11
CA PHE A 11 -14.43 -45.75 -26.34
C PHE A 11 -13.90 -46.04 -24.93
N GLY A 12 -13.64 -47.27 -24.49
CA GLY A 12 -13.32 -48.50 -25.20
C GLY A 12 -12.17 -49.12 -24.42
N ARG A 13 -12.49 -49.81 -23.32
CA ARG A 13 -11.54 -50.62 -22.54
C ARG A 13 -11.08 -51.78 -23.43
N SER A 14 -9.77 -52.01 -23.51
CA SER A 14 -9.22 -53.24 -24.07
C SER A 14 -8.35 -53.95 -23.05
N ALA A 15 -8.70 -55.21 -22.79
CA ALA A 15 -8.00 -56.17 -21.97
C ALA A 15 -7.42 -57.24 -22.90
N MET A 16 -6.14 -57.56 -22.73
CA MET A 16 -5.46 -58.78 -23.20
C MET A 16 -4.16 -58.87 -22.39
N ALA A 17 -3.60 -60.01 -22.00
CA ALA A 17 -4.01 -61.40 -21.98
C ALA A 17 -2.97 -62.09 -21.08
N ALA A 18 -3.40 -63.13 -20.37
CA ALA A 18 -2.53 -63.93 -19.51
C ALA A 18 -1.48 -64.71 -20.34
N ARG A 19 -0.25 -64.78 -19.83
CA ARG A 19 0.69 -65.85 -20.15
C ARG A 19 1.38 -66.32 -18.87
N VAL A 20 0.98 -67.50 -18.44
CA VAL A 20 1.62 -68.32 -17.40
C VAL A 20 2.82 -69.01 -18.04
N TRP A 21 4.03 -68.80 -17.50
CA TRP A 21 5.19 -69.65 -17.76
C TRP A 21 5.75 -70.10 -16.40
N TRP A 22 5.96 -71.40 -16.29
CA TRP A 22 6.46 -72.09 -15.10
C TRP A 22 7.97 -71.92 -14.93
N VAL A 23 8.31 -71.80 -13.64
CA VAL A 23 9.57 -71.96 -12.91
C VAL A 23 10.66 -72.82 -13.57
N VAL A 24 11.91 -72.31 -13.55
CA VAL A 24 13.10 -73.07 -13.12
C VAL A 24 13.97 -72.14 -12.26
N GLY A 25 14.31 -72.61 -11.06
CA GLY A 25 15.03 -71.84 -10.05
C GLY A 25 16.54 -71.74 -10.28
N CYS A 26 17.18 -70.81 -9.58
CA CYS A 26 18.28 -71.10 -8.66
C CYS A 26 18.72 -69.81 -7.94
N GLY A 27 18.74 -69.85 -6.61
CA GLY A 27 19.79 -69.26 -5.78
C GLY A 27 19.97 -67.73 -5.73
N ARG A 28 19.37 -67.10 -4.71
CA ARG A 28 20.00 -66.24 -3.66
C ARG A 28 18.95 -65.26 -3.12
N ARG A 29 18.47 -65.52 -1.90
CA ARG A 29 17.61 -64.59 -1.16
C ARG A 29 18.47 -63.43 -0.65
N LEU A 30 18.37 -62.28 -1.28
CA LEU A 30 18.71 -61.00 -0.66
C LEU A 30 17.48 -60.54 0.12
N SER A 31 17.60 -60.51 1.44
CA SER A 31 16.59 -59.98 2.35
C SER A 31 16.42 -58.48 2.09
N THR A 32 15.29 -58.08 1.52
CA THR A 32 14.85 -56.68 1.46
C THR A 32 13.75 -56.52 2.50
N ALA A 33 14.13 -56.05 3.69
CA ALA A 33 13.16 -55.57 4.67
C ALA A 33 12.55 -54.25 4.14
N PRO A 34 11.22 -54.11 4.10
CA PRO A 34 10.59 -52.84 3.76
C PRO A 34 10.74 -51.88 4.95
N TYR A 35 11.50 -50.81 4.76
CA TYR A 35 11.55 -49.70 5.71
C TYR A 35 10.18 -48.99 5.77
N PRO A 36 9.63 -48.72 6.96
CA PRO A 36 8.43 -47.90 7.08
C PRO A 36 8.74 -46.43 6.72
N PRO A 37 7.78 -45.69 6.14
CA PRO A 37 7.96 -44.28 5.84
C PRO A 37 8.15 -43.46 7.13
N PRO A 38 9.00 -42.41 7.13
CA PRO A 38 9.18 -41.57 8.31
C PRO A 38 7.89 -40.83 8.64
N ALA A 39 7.46 -40.94 9.89
CA ALA A 39 6.34 -40.18 10.44
C ALA A 39 6.60 -38.66 10.33
N PRO A 40 5.56 -37.82 10.14
CA PRO A 40 5.73 -36.37 10.17
C PRO A 40 6.22 -35.97 11.57
N SER A 41 7.46 -35.50 11.65
CA SER A 41 8.02 -34.95 12.87
C SER A 41 7.22 -33.71 13.26
N SER A 42 6.42 -33.85 14.32
CA SER A 42 5.91 -32.70 15.07
C SER A 42 7.09 -31.78 15.40
N PRO A 43 7.01 -30.46 15.18
CA PRO A 43 8.12 -29.57 15.49
C PRO A 43 8.42 -29.69 16.99
N ALA A 44 9.58 -30.24 17.31
CA ALA A 44 10.07 -30.39 18.66
C ALA A 44 10.04 -29.03 19.36
N ALA A 45 9.40 -28.96 20.52
CA ALA A 45 9.31 -27.75 21.33
C ALA A 45 10.73 -27.21 21.59
N ALA A 46 11.01 -26.02 21.05
CA ALA A 46 12.29 -25.36 21.23
C ALA A 46 12.54 -25.10 22.73
N PRO A 47 13.81 -25.15 23.20
CA PRO A 47 14.13 -24.91 24.60
C PRO A 47 13.64 -23.52 25.04
N PRO A 48 13.25 -23.35 26.32
CA PRO A 48 12.78 -22.07 26.84
C PRO A 48 13.87 -21.01 26.64
N ARG A 49 13.52 -19.95 25.90
CA ARG A 49 14.44 -18.86 25.60
C ARG A 49 14.25 -17.76 26.64
N PRO A 50 15.32 -17.22 27.23
CA PRO A 50 15.22 -16.15 28.23
C PRO A 50 14.69 -14.82 27.65
N TRP A 51 14.56 -14.73 26.32
CA TRP A 51 14.08 -13.54 25.62
C TRP A 51 12.76 -13.84 24.91
N LYS A 52 11.72 -13.12 25.31
CA LYS A 52 10.44 -13.11 24.61
C LYS A 52 10.58 -12.42 23.26
N LEU A 53 9.97 -12.98 22.22
CA LEU A 53 9.95 -12.42 20.87
C LEU A 53 8.61 -11.74 20.63
N PHE A 54 8.65 -10.49 20.15
CA PHE A 54 7.46 -9.73 19.79
C PHE A 54 7.54 -9.30 18.34
N GLY A 55 6.45 -9.48 17.59
CA GLY A 55 6.27 -8.88 16.28
C GLY A 55 5.52 -7.56 16.45
N ALA A 56 6.14 -6.45 16.03
CA ALA A 56 5.53 -5.14 16.02
C ALA A 56 5.29 -4.65 14.60
N LEU A 57 4.14 -4.03 14.38
CA LEU A 57 3.69 -3.49 13.12
C LEU A 57 3.83 -1.96 13.13
N CYS A 58 4.65 -1.44 12.23
CA CYS A 58 4.65 -0.04 11.85
C CYS A 58 3.73 0.12 10.64
N LEU A 59 2.46 0.41 10.92
CA LEU A 59 1.48 0.71 9.88
C LEU A 59 1.60 2.19 9.49
N LEU A 60 1.87 2.40 8.21
CA LEU A 60 2.00 3.72 7.61
C LEU A 60 0.87 3.94 6.62
N ARG A 61 0.24 5.10 6.75
CA ARG A 61 -0.63 5.64 5.71
C ARG A 61 0.21 6.59 4.86
N LEU A 62 0.27 6.30 3.56
CA LEU A 62 1.00 7.08 2.57
C LEU A 62 0.34 8.45 2.33
N PRO A 63 1.09 9.44 1.81
CA PRO A 63 0.53 10.73 1.50
C PRO A 63 -0.44 10.57 0.33
N ARG A 64 -1.61 11.22 0.41
CA ARG A 64 -2.61 11.24 -0.66
C ARG A 64 -2.48 12.46 -1.56
N ILE A 65 -1.93 13.54 -1.03
CA ILE A 65 -1.72 14.81 -1.73
C ILE A 65 -0.22 15.08 -1.80
N THR A 66 0.22 15.77 -2.85
CA THR A 66 1.58 16.26 -2.97
C THR A 66 1.92 17.25 -1.84
N GLN A 67 3.19 17.34 -1.48
CA GLN A 67 3.66 18.38 -0.56
C GLN A 67 3.55 19.76 -1.23
N PRO A 68 3.28 20.83 -0.46
CA PRO A 68 3.36 22.18 -1.00
C PRO A 68 4.82 22.50 -1.38
N LEU A 69 4.98 23.21 -2.49
CA LEU A 69 6.28 23.66 -2.95
C LEU A 69 6.85 24.70 -1.96
N ARG A 70 8.17 24.69 -1.81
CA ARG A 70 8.89 25.78 -1.13
C ARG A 70 8.99 26.98 -2.07
N LYS A 71 9.23 28.17 -1.51
CA LYS A 71 9.40 29.40 -2.29
C LYS A 71 10.50 29.27 -3.35
N GLU A 72 11.62 28.64 -3.00
CA GLU A 72 12.72 28.43 -3.95
C GLU A 72 12.32 27.45 -5.06
N GLU A 73 11.49 26.45 -4.75
CA GLU A 73 10.97 25.48 -5.72
C GLU A 73 9.93 26.12 -6.63
N GLU A 74 9.10 27.05 -6.12
CA GLU A 74 8.16 27.85 -6.91
C GLU A 74 8.89 28.76 -7.91
N GLU A 75 9.94 29.46 -7.46
CA GLU A 75 10.79 30.29 -8.32
C GLU A 75 11.47 29.46 -9.40
N MET A 76 12.02 28.29 -9.03
CA MET A 76 12.63 27.37 -9.98
C MET A 76 11.60 26.80 -10.97
N ALA A 77 10.39 26.46 -10.51
CA ALA A 77 9.32 25.97 -11.38
C ALA A 77 8.91 27.03 -12.41
N ALA A 78 8.75 28.29 -12.00
CA ALA A 78 8.45 29.39 -12.90
C ALA A 78 9.59 29.63 -13.92
N LEU A 79 10.85 29.53 -13.48
CA LEU A 79 11.99 29.62 -14.38
C LEU A 79 12.03 28.45 -15.37
N MET A 80 11.77 27.23 -14.92
CA MET A 80 11.71 26.05 -15.80
C MET A 80 10.60 26.19 -16.82
N GLU A 81 9.42 26.66 -16.43
CA GLU A 81 8.29 26.93 -17.34
C GLU A 81 8.66 27.97 -18.41
N GLN A 82 9.35 29.05 -18.02
CA GLN A 82 9.84 30.06 -18.98
C GLN A 82 10.84 29.46 -19.98
N ILE A 83 11.80 28.67 -19.50
CA ILE A 83 12.79 28.01 -20.36
C ILE A 83 12.13 27.02 -21.30
N GLU A 84 11.14 26.27 -20.81
CA GLU A 84 10.35 25.34 -21.63
C GLU A 84 9.62 26.09 -22.73
N LEU A 85 8.95 27.21 -22.42
CA LEU A 85 8.24 28.03 -23.40
C LEU A 85 9.20 28.63 -24.45
N GLU A 86 10.31 29.24 -24.03
CA GLU A 86 11.28 29.86 -24.94
C GLU A 86 11.96 28.86 -25.89
N LYS A 87 12.15 27.62 -25.44
CA LYS A 87 12.80 26.56 -26.22
C LYS A 87 11.80 25.65 -26.94
N SER A 88 10.51 25.83 -26.71
CA SER A 88 9.47 25.06 -27.37
C SER A 88 9.22 25.54 -28.79
N HIS A 89 8.73 24.64 -29.63
CA HIS A 89 8.15 24.99 -30.91
C HIS A 89 6.68 25.33 -30.73
N TYR A 90 6.12 26.09 -31.69
CA TYR A 90 4.69 26.39 -31.69
C TYR A 90 3.85 25.12 -31.65
N SER A 91 2.91 25.08 -30.72
CA SER A 91 1.91 24.02 -30.62
C SER A 91 0.85 24.15 -31.70
N ASP A 92 0.19 23.05 -32.06
CA ASP A 92 -0.91 23.03 -33.03
C ASP A 92 -2.02 24.04 -32.65
N HIS A 93 -2.28 24.23 -31.35
CA HIS A 93 -3.26 25.20 -30.84
C HIS A 93 -2.82 26.65 -31.09
N GLU A 94 -1.53 26.95 -30.90
CA GLU A 94 -0.96 28.28 -31.11
C GLU A 94 -0.93 28.64 -32.59
N ILE A 95 -0.51 27.70 -33.44
CA ILE A 95 -0.52 27.88 -34.90
C ILE A 95 -1.95 28.16 -35.37
N ARG A 96 -2.92 27.36 -34.91
CA ARG A 96 -4.33 27.55 -35.24
C ARG A 96 -4.85 28.93 -34.81
N LYS A 97 -4.50 29.38 -33.61
CA LYS A 97 -4.91 30.69 -33.09
C LYS A 97 -4.35 31.83 -33.95
N LEU A 98 -3.07 31.74 -34.32
CA LEU A 98 -2.40 32.72 -35.20
C LEU A 98 -3.04 32.78 -36.60
N GLU A 99 -3.33 31.62 -37.21
CA GLU A 99 -3.99 31.55 -38.52
C GLU A 99 -5.40 32.14 -38.49
N GLU A 100 -6.19 31.82 -37.45
CA GLU A 100 -7.54 32.37 -37.26
C GLU A 100 -7.50 33.90 -37.05
N GLU A 101 -6.57 34.41 -36.25
CA GLU A 101 -6.37 35.86 -36.03
C GLU A 101 -5.93 36.59 -37.29
N GLU A 102 -5.04 36.00 -38.11
CA GLU A 102 -4.62 36.60 -39.38
C GLU A 102 -5.77 36.66 -40.39
N ARG A 103 -6.59 35.60 -40.48
CA ARG A 103 -7.79 35.59 -41.32
C ARG A 103 -8.77 36.68 -40.90
N LEU A 104 -9.01 36.84 -39.59
CA LEU A 104 -9.86 37.89 -39.05
C LEU A 104 -9.30 39.29 -39.34
N ARG A 105 -7.98 39.49 -39.22
CA ARG A 105 -7.32 40.76 -39.56
C ARG A 105 -7.49 41.11 -41.04
N ARG A 106 -7.22 40.16 -41.94
CA ARG A 106 -7.39 40.36 -43.39
C ARG A 106 -8.83 40.68 -43.75
N ARG A 107 -9.80 40.01 -43.13
CA ARG A 107 -11.24 40.32 -43.29
C ARG A 107 -11.60 41.70 -42.76
N LYS A 108 -11.02 42.14 -41.64
CA LYS A 108 -11.27 43.48 -41.08
C LYS A 108 -10.70 44.59 -41.96
N GLU A 109 -9.56 44.35 -42.60
CA GLU A 109 -8.88 45.31 -43.49
C GLU A 109 -9.51 45.37 -44.89
N SER A 110 -10.00 44.24 -45.40
CA SER A 110 -10.78 44.17 -46.65
C SER A 110 -12.26 44.53 -46.37
N LEU A 111 -12.58 45.82 -46.46
CA LEU A 111 -13.94 46.38 -46.36
C LEU A 111 -14.89 45.95 -47.51
N HIS A 112 -14.68 44.83 -48.18
CA HIS A 112 -15.45 44.38 -49.34
C HIS A 112 -15.94 42.92 -49.18
N ASP A 113 -17.26 42.75 -49.26
CA ASP A 113 -18.02 41.48 -49.32
C ASP A 113 -17.69 40.69 -50.61
N ASP A 114 -16.49 40.11 -50.70
CA ASP A 114 -16.27 39.03 -51.67
C ASP A 114 -16.66 37.70 -50.98
N ASP A 115 -17.91 37.28 -51.23
CA ASP A 115 -18.62 36.11 -50.69
C ASP A 115 -18.02 34.72 -51.07
N ASP A 116 -16.78 34.65 -51.55
CA ASP A 116 -16.19 33.44 -52.16
C ASP A 116 -15.00 32.85 -51.34
N ASP A 117 -15.13 32.73 -50.02
CA ASP A 117 -14.25 31.84 -49.22
C ASP A 117 -15.02 30.60 -48.71
N GLU A 118 -15.07 29.57 -49.56
CA GLU A 118 -15.65 28.23 -49.31
C GLU A 118 -15.07 27.49 -48.07
N GLY A 119 -14.09 28.07 -47.36
CA GLY A 119 -13.53 27.54 -46.11
C GLY A 119 -14.31 27.90 -44.84
N LEU A 120 -15.16 28.93 -44.88
CA LEU A 120 -15.78 29.55 -43.70
C LEU A 120 -16.78 28.65 -42.95
N GLY A 121 -17.32 27.62 -43.61
CA GLY A 121 -18.29 26.68 -43.02
C GLY A 121 -17.70 25.49 -42.27
N ARG A 122 -16.37 25.30 -42.29
CA ARG A 122 -15.77 24.03 -41.81
C ARG A 122 -15.31 24.05 -40.35
N THR A 123 -14.98 25.21 -39.79
CA THR A 123 -14.55 25.34 -38.38
C THR A 123 -15.58 26.11 -37.56
N VAL A 124 -16.54 25.37 -37.02
CA VAL A 124 -17.69 25.91 -36.25
C VAL A 124 -17.29 26.54 -34.91
N VAL A 125 -16.07 26.29 -34.42
CA VAL A 125 -15.60 26.77 -33.09
C VAL A 125 -14.20 27.34 -33.24
N MET A 126 -14.01 28.61 -32.88
CA MET A 126 -12.70 29.27 -32.89
C MET A 126 -11.82 28.75 -31.74
N ALA A 127 -10.51 28.93 -31.84
CA ALA A 127 -9.55 28.60 -30.79
C ALA A 127 -9.85 29.35 -29.49
N GLN A 128 -10.25 30.63 -29.59
CA GLN A 128 -10.65 31.45 -28.44
C GLN A 128 -11.93 30.93 -27.78
N ASP A 129 -12.95 30.52 -28.56
CA ASP A 129 -14.17 29.90 -28.02
C ASP A 129 -13.88 28.61 -27.25
N LEU A 130 -12.82 27.87 -27.63
CA LEU A 130 -12.39 26.67 -26.91
C LEU A 130 -11.74 27.02 -25.58
N GLU A 131 -10.87 28.04 -25.55
CA GLU A 131 -10.27 28.57 -24.32
C GLU A 131 -11.35 29.00 -23.33
N GLU A 132 -12.34 29.79 -23.78
CA GLU A 132 -13.47 30.22 -22.94
C GLU A 132 -14.29 29.03 -22.40
N LYS A 133 -14.55 28.02 -23.24
CA LYS A 133 -15.25 26.80 -22.80
C LYS A 133 -14.46 26.03 -21.75
N TRP A 134 -13.13 25.99 -21.86
CA TRP A 134 -12.28 25.34 -20.86
C TRP A 134 -12.25 26.13 -19.56
N GLU A 135 -12.13 27.45 -19.63
CA GLU A 135 -12.20 28.34 -18.46
C GLU A 135 -13.55 28.22 -17.74
N GLN A 136 -14.66 28.22 -18.47
CA GLN A 136 -16.00 28.01 -17.90
C GLN A 136 -16.11 26.68 -17.15
N LYS A 137 -15.57 25.60 -17.72
CA LYS A 137 -15.54 24.28 -17.05
C LYS A 137 -14.65 24.29 -15.82
N LEU A 138 -13.51 24.97 -15.87
CA LEU A 138 -12.59 25.11 -14.75
C LEU A 138 -13.25 25.87 -13.59
N LEU A 139 -13.95 26.97 -13.88
CA LEU A 139 -14.66 27.76 -12.88
C LEU A 139 -15.86 27.03 -12.26
N GLN A 140 -16.53 26.18 -13.03
CA GLN A 140 -17.62 25.33 -12.52
C GLN A 140 -17.11 24.21 -11.61
N PHE A 141 -15.86 23.77 -11.79
CA PHE A 141 -15.28 22.70 -10.99
C PHE A 141 -14.68 23.24 -9.69
N SER A 142 -15.29 22.87 -8.56
CA SER A 142 -14.73 23.14 -7.23
C SER A 142 -13.82 21.98 -6.79
N PRO A 143 -12.49 22.17 -6.70
CA PRO A 143 -11.61 21.13 -6.20
C PRO A 143 -11.82 20.89 -4.70
N ALA A 144 -11.66 19.65 -4.26
CA ALA A 144 -11.72 19.31 -2.84
C ALA A 144 -10.62 20.04 -2.05
N PRO A 145 -10.91 20.54 -0.83
CA PRO A 145 -9.93 21.27 -0.04
C PRO A 145 -8.77 20.36 0.37
N ARG A 146 -7.54 20.86 0.23
CA ARG A 146 -6.32 20.14 0.68
C ARG A 146 -6.24 20.05 2.20
N VAL A 147 -6.78 21.05 2.90
CA VAL A 147 -6.86 21.10 4.37
C VAL A 147 -8.23 20.60 4.80
N THR A 148 -8.24 19.54 5.59
CA THR A 148 -9.48 18.91 6.04
C THR A 148 -9.99 19.50 7.35
N ASP A 149 -11.24 19.22 7.71
CA ASP A 149 -11.77 19.66 9.01
C ASP A 149 -11.07 19.00 10.20
N ALA A 150 -10.50 17.80 10.00
CA ALA A 150 -9.66 17.13 10.98
C ALA A 150 -8.34 17.85 11.25
N ASP A 151 -7.80 18.54 10.24
CA ASP A 151 -6.61 19.38 10.41
C ASP A 151 -6.94 20.61 11.25
N LYS A 152 -8.09 21.24 10.98
CA LYS A 152 -8.57 22.41 11.73
C LYS A 152 -8.87 22.08 13.19
N LYS A 153 -9.50 20.92 13.45
CA LYS A 153 -9.84 20.46 14.80
C LYS A 153 -8.69 19.78 15.53
N ASN A 154 -7.61 19.46 14.81
CA ASN A 154 -6.47 18.70 15.31
C ASN A 154 -6.88 17.27 15.77
N ASP A 155 -7.80 16.64 15.05
CA ASP A 155 -8.37 15.33 15.40
C ASP A 155 -7.40 14.20 15.03
N ARG A 156 -6.66 13.70 16.03
CA ARG A 156 -5.59 12.70 15.85
C ARG A 156 -6.06 11.25 15.67
N THR A 157 -7.36 10.99 15.77
CA THR A 157 -7.97 9.66 15.53
C THR A 157 -8.39 9.47 14.08
N SER A 158 -8.49 10.56 13.32
CA SER A 158 -8.96 10.52 11.93
C SER A 158 -7.80 10.25 10.96
N LEU A 159 -8.08 9.51 9.88
CA LEU A 159 -7.13 9.31 8.77
C LEU A 159 -7.05 10.47 7.79
N ASN A 160 -8.10 11.30 7.77
CA ASN A 160 -8.21 12.39 6.80
C ASN A 160 -7.39 13.62 7.21
N ARG A 161 -6.72 13.57 8.36
CA ARG A 161 -5.73 14.55 8.79
C ARG A 161 -4.46 14.47 7.94
N LYS A 162 -3.78 15.60 7.74
CA LYS A 162 -2.45 15.77 7.13
C LYS A 162 -2.26 14.88 5.89
N LEU A 163 -3.00 15.22 4.83
CA LEU A 163 -3.03 14.43 3.60
C LEU A 163 -1.70 14.45 2.82
N ASP A 164 -0.84 15.41 3.12
CA ASP A 164 0.47 15.69 2.56
C ASP A 164 1.61 14.82 3.13
N SER A 165 1.41 14.23 4.31
CA SER A 165 2.46 13.54 5.05
C SER A 165 2.09 12.11 5.43
N ASN A 166 3.12 11.34 5.78
CA ASN A 166 2.97 9.97 6.24
C ASN A 166 2.44 9.95 7.67
N LEU A 167 1.35 9.21 7.89
CA LEU A 167 0.80 8.99 9.23
C LEU A 167 1.12 7.60 9.73
N MET A 168 1.39 7.50 11.04
CA MET A 168 1.73 6.24 11.69
C MET A 168 0.72 5.88 12.75
N LEU A 169 0.41 4.59 12.85
CA LEU A 169 -0.49 4.08 13.88
C LEU A 169 0.25 3.85 15.20
N LEU A 170 -0.19 4.53 16.24
CA LEU A 170 0.13 4.24 17.64
C LEU A 170 -1.08 3.66 18.35
N VAL A 171 -0.84 2.73 19.26
CA VAL A 171 -1.88 2.11 20.09
C VAL A 171 -1.45 2.18 21.55
N LYS A 172 -2.41 2.52 22.40
CA LYS A 172 -2.21 2.52 23.85
C LYS A 172 -2.17 1.08 24.36
N GLN A 173 -1.04 0.67 24.94
CA GLN A 173 -0.86 -0.66 25.51
C GLN A 173 -0.53 -0.59 27.00
N LYS A 174 -1.18 -1.45 27.78
CA LYS A 174 -0.86 -1.67 29.20
C LYS A 174 0.30 -2.65 29.29
N ILE A 175 1.48 -2.18 29.72
CA ILE A 175 2.62 -3.04 30.06
C ILE A 175 2.80 -2.98 31.57
N GLY A 176 2.42 -4.06 32.26
CA GLY A 176 2.32 -4.07 33.72
C GLY A 176 1.27 -3.06 34.20
N ASN A 177 1.69 -2.12 35.05
CA ASN A 177 0.81 -1.09 35.61
C ASN A 177 0.88 0.25 34.85
N GLN A 178 1.68 0.36 33.79
CA GLN A 178 1.83 1.60 33.02
C GLN A 178 1.14 1.48 31.66
N GLU A 179 0.35 2.51 31.32
CA GLU A 179 -0.20 2.73 29.99
C GLU A 179 0.84 3.48 29.15
N LEU A 180 1.35 2.84 28.10
CA LEU A 180 2.35 3.41 27.20
C LEU A 180 1.83 3.39 25.76
N TRP A 181 2.11 4.46 25.03
CA TRP A 181 1.91 4.50 23.58
C TRP A 181 3.02 3.71 22.91
N LEU A 182 2.64 2.73 22.11
CA LEU A 182 3.57 1.85 21.40
C LEU A 182 3.00 1.51 20.02
N LEU A 183 3.87 1.01 19.15
CA LEU A 183 3.42 0.38 17.92
C LEU A 183 2.59 -0.88 18.26
N PRO A 184 1.54 -1.20 17.48
CA PRO A 184 0.83 -2.46 17.61
C PRO A 184 1.80 -3.64 17.62
N GLN A 185 1.79 -4.42 18.71
CA GLN A 185 2.70 -5.54 18.90
C GLN A 185 1.97 -6.74 19.52
N ALA A 186 2.41 -7.95 19.19
CA ALA A 186 1.99 -9.19 19.83
C ALA A 186 3.18 -10.13 20.08
N GLU A 187 3.04 -10.99 21.07
CA GLU A 187 4.00 -12.06 21.37
C GLU A 187 3.96 -13.12 20.25
N TRP A 188 5.13 -13.56 19.83
CA TRP A 188 5.29 -14.62 18.83
C TRP A 188 4.90 -15.98 19.42
N GLN A 189 4.19 -16.79 18.63
CA GLN A 189 3.78 -18.14 19.02
C GLN A 189 4.57 -19.20 18.26
N PRO A 190 4.89 -20.35 18.90
CA PRO A 190 5.61 -21.43 18.24
C PRO A 190 4.77 -22.00 17.07
N GLY A 191 5.38 -22.10 15.90
CA GLY A 191 4.72 -22.56 14.66
C GLY A 191 4.35 -21.43 13.68
N GLU A 192 4.40 -20.16 14.11
CA GLU A 192 4.20 -19.01 13.23
C GLU A 192 5.54 -18.44 12.72
N THR A 193 5.52 -17.78 11.56
CA THR A 193 6.62 -16.89 11.16
C THR A 193 6.46 -15.52 11.83
N LEU A 194 7.55 -14.77 12.00
CA LEU A 194 7.46 -13.39 12.54
C LEU A 194 6.52 -12.50 11.70
N ARG A 195 6.49 -12.70 10.39
CA ARG A 195 5.54 -12.02 9.50
C ARG A 195 4.10 -12.43 9.77
N SER A 196 3.81 -13.72 9.94
CA SER A 196 2.47 -14.21 10.27
C SER A 196 1.98 -13.67 11.61
N THR A 197 2.88 -13.55 12.61
CA THR A 197 2.56 -12.86 13.88
C THR A 197 2.15 -11.40 13.65
N VAL A 198 2.77 -10.69 12.71
CA VAL A 198 2.40 -9.32 12.34
C VAL A 198 1.07 -9.27 11.59
N GLU A 199 0.78 -10.24 10.74
CA GLU A 199 -0.54 -10.38 10.09
C GLU A 199 -1.64 -10.63 11.13
N ARG A 200 -1.35 -11.41 12.18
CA ARG A 200 -2.25 -11.59 13.32
C ARG A 200 -2.41 -10.31 14.14
N VAL A 201 -1.33 -9.55 14.38
CA VAL A 201 -1.40 -8.21 14.99
C VAL A 201 -2.36 -7.34 14.16
N MET A 202 -2.17 -7.31 12.85
CA MET A 202 -3.00 -6.53 11.94
C MET A 202 -4.49 -6.90 12.07
N ALA A 203 -4.83 -8.20 11.98
CA ALA A 203 -6.19 -8.67 12.15
C ALA A 203 -6.76 -8.37 13.55
N THR A 204 -5.94 -8.43 14.60
CA THR A 204 -6.38 -8.17 15.97
C THR A 204 -6.73 -6.70 16.21
N PHE A 205 -5.93 -5.78 15.65
CA PHE A 205 -6.09 -4.33 15.88
C PHE A 205 -7.01 -3.68 14.86
N LEU A 206 -6.87 -4.01 13.58
CA LEU A 206 -7.59 -3.36 12.48
C LEU A 206 -8.84 -4.15 12.05
N GLY A 207 -9.00 -5.39 12.51
CA GLY A 207 -10.11 -6.24 12.07
C GLY A 207 -9.97 -6.70 10.62
N ASP A 208 -10.96 -7.44 10.14
CA ASP A 208 -10.88 -8.13 8.84
C ASP A 208 -11.12 -7.19 7.64
N HIS A 209 -11.66 -5.99 7.87
CA HIS A 209 -12.05 -5.06 6.81
C HIS A 209 -10.89 -4.21 6.28
N ILE A 210 -9.76 -4.17 6.99
CA ILE A 210 -8.65 -3.29 6.65
C ILE A 210 -7.54 -4.07 5.95
N GLN A 211 -7.26 -3.70 4.71
CA GLN A 211 -6.18 -4.26 3.92
C GLN A 211 -4.92 -3.43 4.13
N ALA A 212 -3.88 -4.04 4.72
CA ALA A 212 -2.54 -3.48 4.74
C ALA A 212 -1.55 -4.44 4.07
N LYS A 213 -0.61 -3.84 3.33
CA LYS A 213 0.43 -4.57 2.61
C LYS A 213 1.73 -4.51 3.41
N ILE A 214 2.14 -5.65 3.96
CA ILE A 214 3.43 -5.80 4.64
C ILE A 214 4.56 -5.81 3.60
N LEU A 215 5.62 -5.08 3.89
CA LEU A 215 6.78 -4.96 3.00
C LEU A 215 7.85 -5.98 3.39
N GLY A 216 8.06 -6.96 2.51
CA GLY A 216 9.10 -7.97 2.70
C GLY A 216 8.84 -8.91 3.89
N ASN A 217 9.78 -9.83 4.09
CA ASN A 217 9.76 -10.79 5.21
C ASN A 217 10.80 -10.46 6.29
N ALA A 218 11.74 -9.57 5.99
CA ALA A 218 12.79 -9.16 6.91
C ALA A 218 12.29 -8.05 7.85
N PRO A 219 12.63 -8.11 9.15
CA PRO A 219 12.36 -7.02 10.06
C PRO A 219 13.25 -5.81 9.74
N TYR A 220 12.67 -4.61 9.79
CA TYR A 220 13.37 -3.34 9.53
C TYR A 220 14.16 -2.81 10.72
N GLY A 221 13.78 -3.24 11.93
CA GLY A 221 14.43 -2.81 13.16
C GLY A 221 14.20 -3.79 14.29
N ILE A 222 15.10 -3.75 15.27
CA ILE A 222 15.02 -4.55 16.48
C ILE A 222 15.19 -3.63 17.68
N TYR A 223 14.24 -3.68 18.60
CA TYR A 223 14.36 -3.06 19.92
C TYR A 223 14.48 -4.14 20.98
N LYS A 224 15.53 -4.05 21.81
CA LYS A 224 15.79 -5.01 22.89
C LYS A 224 15.66 -4.25 24.21
N TYR A 225 14.79 -4.71 25.10
CA TYR A 225 14.68 -4.17 26.45
C TYR A 225 14.63 -5.29 27.48
N LYS A 226 15.17 -5.00 28.65
CA LYS A 226 15.13 -5.91 29.81
C LYS A 226 13.94 -5.51 30.68
N PHE A 227 13.25 -6.50 31.24
CA PHE A 227 12.19 -6.18 32.21
C PHE A 227 12.80 -5.57 33.47
N PRO A 228 12.06 -4.69 34.19
CA PRO A 228 12.47 -4.22 35.50
C PRO A 228 12.80 -5.39 36.42
N ARG A 229 13.77 -5.22 37.33
CA ARG A 229 14.27 -6.28 38.21
C ARG A 229 13.15 -7.02 38.97
N ALA A 230 12.02 -6.36 39.23
CA ALA A 230 10.86 -6.91 39.91
C ALA A 230 10.15 -8.07 39.18
N ILE A 231 10.26 -8.17 37.85
CA ILE A 231 9.57 -9.19 37.02
C ILE A 231 10.58 -10.17 36.39
N ARG A 232 11.86 -10.03 36.74
CA ARG A 232 12.94 -10.75 36.07
C ARG A 232 13.10 -12.15 36.67
N THR A 233 12.73 -13.17 35.89
CA THR A 233 12.98 -14.60 36.18
C THR A 233 14.11 -15.11 35.29
N GLU A 234 14.74 -16.24 35.63
CA GLU A 234 15.78 -16.88 34.80
C GLU A 234 15.28 -17.16 33.37
N ASP A 235 13.99 -17.51 33.25
CA ASP A 235 13.31 -17.76 31.97
C ASP A 235 12.77 -16.48 31.28
N ASN A 236 12.77 -15.33 31.96
CA ASN A 236 12.19 -14.07 31.46
C ASN A 236 13.10 -12.87 31.74
N VAL A 237 14.20 -12.78 30.98
CA VAL A 237 15.20 -11.70 31.09
C VAL A 237 14.71 -10.41 30.42
N GLY A 238 13.98 -10.52 29.32
CA GLY A 238 13.55 -9.36 28.54
C GLY A 238 12.79 -9.72 27.28
N ALA A 239 12.56 -8.70 26.46
CA ALA A 239 11.83 -8.80 25.21
C ALA A 239 12.64 -8.22 24.05
N LYS A 240 12.53 -8.87 22.89
CA LYS A 240 13.04 -8.41 21.60
C LYS A 240 11.85 -8.15 20.70
N VAL A 241 11.66 -6.89 20.34
CA VAL A 241 10.60 -6.43 19.45
C VAL A 241 11.18 -6.28 18.06
N PHE A 242 10.59 -6.96 17.09
CA PHE A 242 10.94 -6.88 15.67
C PHE A 242 9.93 -6.00 14.95
N PHE A 243 10.39 -4.94 14.29
CA PHE A 243 9.53 -4.00 13.57
C PHE A 243 9.36 -4.42 12.12
N TYR A 244 8.12 -4.47 11.67
CA TYR A 244 7.73 -4.69 10.28
C TYR A 244 7.00 -3.46 9.75
N LYS A 245 7.33 -3.06 8.53
CA LYS A 245 6.69 -1.93 7.85
C LYS A 245 5.51 -2.44 7.03
N ALA A 246 4.36 -1.80 7.15
CA ALA A 246 3.20 -2.07 6.32
C ALA A 246 2.57 -0.78 5.83
N PHE A 247 2.02 -0.82 4.62
CA PHE A 247 1.25 0.30 4.06
C PHE A 247 -0.23 0.00 4.14
N LEU A 248 -0.98 0.98 4.63
CA LEU A 248 -2.43 0.96 4.57
C LEU A 248 -2.88 1.19 3.12
N GLN A 249 -3.63 0.22 2.56
CA GLN A 249 -4.20 0.34 1.21
C GLN A 249 -5.66 0.78 1.25
N SER A 250 -6.41 0.38 2.27
CA SER A 250 -7.82 0.75 2.43
C SER A 250 -8.02 2.25 2.68
N SER A 251 -9.01 2.83 2.01
CA SER A 251 -9.36 4.25 2.12
C SER A 251 -10.00 4.61 3.45
N ASP A 252 -10.71 3.66 4.06
CA ASP A 252 -11.62 3.90 5.17
C ASP A 252 -11.33 2.95 6.34
N LEU A 253 -10.98 3.53 7.50
CA LEU A 253 -11.21 2.86 8.78
C LEU A 253 -12.68 3.13 9.09
N SER A 254 -13.58 2.36 8.49
CA SER A 254 -15.01 2.48 8.73
C SER A 254 -15.31 2.06 10.17
N GLN A 255 -15.09 2.95 11.15
CA GLN A 255 -15.44 2.80 12.58
C GLN A 255 -15.30 1.35 13.11
N ALA A 256 -14.30 0.61 12.62
CA ALA A 256 -14.14 -0.78 12.98
C ALA A 256 -13.56 -0.69 14.36
N GLU A 257 -14.43 -0.82 15.35
CA GLU A 257 -14.21 -0.78 16.81
C GLU A 257 -12.76 -1.11 17.14
N LEU A 258 -11.90 -0.09 17.05
CA LEU A 258 -10.49 -0.26 17.35
C LEU A 258 -10.53 -0.51 18.84
N LYS A 259 -10.28 -1.77 19.22
CA LYS A 259 -10.52 -2.30 20.58
C LYS A 259 -9.75 -1.55 21.67
N LYS A 260 -8.89 -0.60 21.30
CA LYS A 260 -8.04 0.24 22.14
C LYS A 260 -7.90 1.63 21.54
N ASP A 261 -7.62 2.61 22.40
CA ASP A 261 -7.27 3.97 22.00
C ASP A 261 -6.12 3.94 20.99
N TYR A 262 -6.39 4.47 19.80
CA TYR A 262 -5.45 4.54 18.68
C TYR A 262 -5.23 6.00 18.28
N LEU A 263 -4.07 6.25 17.69
CA LEU A 263 -3.63 7.60 17.35
C LEU A 263 -2.84 7.55 16.05
N TRP A 264 -3.15 8.45 15.13
CA TRP A 264 -2.41 8.66 13.89
C TRP A 264 -1.50 9.86 14.05
N VAL A 265 -0.19 9.61 13.95
CA VAL A 265 0.84 10.56 14.35
C VAL A 265 1.86 10.74 13.23
N THR A 266 2.29 11.98 13.00
CA THR A 266 3.41 12.29 12.10
C THR A 266 4.74 12.01 12.78
N LYS A 267 5.83 12.00 12.01
CA LYS A 267 7.18 11.80 12.57
C LYS A 267 7.55 12.85 13.62
N ASP A 268 7.17 14.11 13.40
CA ASP A 268 7.49 15.20 14.33
C ASP A 268 6.80 15.03 15.69
N GLU A 269 5.52 14.63 15.66
CA GLU A 269 4.70 14.43 16.86
C GLU A 269 5.05 13.13 17.59
N LEU A 270 5.82 12.24 16.97
CA LEU A 270 6.23 10.96 17.56
C LEU A 270 7.07 11.16 18.84
N GLY A 271 7.79 12.28 18.90
CA GLY A 271 8.60 12.73 20.04
C GLY A 271 7.86 12.75 21.36
N ASP A 272 6.60 13.17 21.32
CA ASP A 272 5.82 13.47 22.52
C ASP A 272 5.26 12.20 23.17
N TYR A 273 5.10 11.11 22.41
CA TYR A 273 4.46 9.89 22.88
C TYR A 273 5.43 8.75 23.22
N LEU A 274 6.51 8.63 22.45
CA LEU A 274 7.42 7.49 22.58
C LEU A 274 8.60 7.82 23.50
N LYS A 275 9.03 6.85 24.31
CA LYS A 275 10.27 6.98 25.09
C LYS A 275 11.47 7.20 24.15
N SER A 276 12.39 8.10 24.53
CA SER A 276 13.55 8.50 23.70
C SER A 276 14.33 7.31 23.12
N GLU A 277 14.62 6.28 23.92
CA GLU A 277 15.37 5.09 23.45
C GLU A 277 14.62 4.26 22.41
N TYR A 278 13.29 4.21 22.51
CA TYR A 278 12.44 3.52 21.54
C TYR A 278 12.33 4.35 20.26
N LEU A 279 12.12 5.66 20.40
CA LEU A 279 12.05 6.62 19.29
C LEU A 279 13.32 6.63 18.44
N LYS A 280 14.52 6.58 19.05
CA LYS A 280 15.79 6.47 18.31
C LYS A 280 15.83 5.25 17.38
N LYS A 281 15.26 4.11 17.80
CA LYS A 281 15.19 2.91 16.95
C LYS A 281 14.15 3.02 15.86
N VAL A 282 13.01 3.63 16.17
CA VAL A 282 11.92 3.84 15.23
C VAL A 282 12.33 4.82 14.12
N ASN A 283 12.91 5.97 14.49
CA ASN A 283 13.39 6.98 13.55
C ASN A 283 14.50 6.49 12.61
N ARG A 284 15.21 5.40 12.96
CA ARG A 284 16.27 4.85 12.12
C ARG A 284 15.75 4.12 10.88
N PHE A 285 14.53 3.57 10.92
CA PHE A 285 13.93 2.90 9.76
C PHE A 285 12.79 3.70 9.11
N LEU A 286 12.34 4.78 9.76
CA LEU A 286 11.39 5.72 9.19
C LEU A 286 12.14 6.74 8.33
N LEU A 287 11.98 6.59 7.02
CA LEU A 287 12.38 7.62 6.07
C LEU A 287 11.24 8.64 5.96
N ASP A 288 11.60 9.90 6.10
CA ASP A 288 10.74 11.04 5.81
C ASP A 288 11.33 11.67 4.57
N LEU A 289 10.59 11.59 3.47
CA LEU A 289 10.97 12.04 2.15
C LEU A 289 10.08 13.23 1.79
#